data_AF-A0A1F8JGV3-F1
#
_entry.id   AF-A0A1F8JGV3-F1
#
_cell.length_a   1.000
_cell.length_b   1.000
_cell.length_c   1.000
_cell.angle_alpha   90.00
_cell.angle_beta   90.00
_cell.angle_gamma   90.00
#
_symmetry.space_group_name_H-M   'P 1'
#
loop_
_entity.id
_entity.type
_entity.pdbx_description
1 polymer ?
#
loop_
_entity_poly.entity_id
_entity_poly.type
_entity_poly.pdbx_seq_one_letter_code
_entity_poly.pdbx_strand_id
1 'polypeptide(L)'
;MDRFEDIDIKELDFPDTVFVRDIESRVFQSIVMKCLSSIEGVSLIEGTFFDHFLGREAVDRVKGVYVEQDSKNHSVSIKVELNVVYGISLPAKSEEIQTKIVKDVVHLTGLHVSSVHVVFKNLVAKEEDLQPQEELSVSPDENIEE
;
A
#
# COMPACT_ATOMS: atom_id res chain seq x y z
N MET A 1 21.60 20.50 60.61
CA MET A 1 20.60 19.43 60.84
C MET A 1 20.06 19.09 59.47
N ASP A 2 20.93 18.43 58.69
CA ASP A 2 20.73 18.18 57.26
C ASP A 2 19.90 16.92 57.11
N ARG A 3 18.68 17.11 56.60
CA ARG A 3 17.60 16.10 56.59
C ARG A 3 17.71 15.16 55.39
N PHE A 4 18.92 14.87 54.93
CA PHE A 4 19.19 14.12 53.70
C PHE A 4 20.28 13.06 53.83
N GLU A 5 20.83 12.79 55.02
CA GLU A 5 21.95 11.84 55.18
C GLU A 5 21.55 10.35 55.20
N ASP A 6 20.26 10.00 55.22
CA ASP A 6 19.80 8.60 55.28
C ASP A 6 18.81 8.25 54.15
N ILE A 7 19.20 8.47 52.88
CA ILE A 7 18.51 7.81 51.76
C ILE A 7 19.37 6.62 51.33
N ASP A 8 19.00 5.42 51.77
CA ASP A 8 19.65 4.17 51.39
C ASP A 8 19.40 3.87 49.91
N ILE A 9 20.39 4.20 49.07
CA ILE A 9 20.33 4.10 47.60
C ILE A 9 20.20 2.62 47.14
N LYS A 10 20.35 1.65 48.05
CA LYS A 10 20.34 0.21 47.76
C LYS A 10 18.95 -0.39 47.53
N GLU A 11 17.88 0.33 47.87
CA GLU A 11 16.49 -0.13 47.69
C GLU A 11 15.68 0.72 46.70
N LEU A 12 16.36 1.38 45.75
CA LEU A 12 15.67 2.09 44.68
C LEU A 12 15.33 1.09 43.57
N ASP A 13 14.17 0.45 43.69
CA ASP A 13 13.59 -0.43 42.67
C ASP A 13 13.15 0.43 41.49
N PHE A 14 14.06 0.66 40.54
CA PHE A 14 13.74 1.39 39.33
C PHE A 14 12.80 0.55 38.47
N PRO A 15 11.71 1.12 37.93
CA PRO A 15 10.84 0.39 37.04
C PRO A 15 11.62 -0.09 35.81
N ASP A 16 11.25 -1.26 35.30
CA ASP A 16 11.80 -1.78 34.05
C ASP A 16 11.64 -0.76 32.92
N THR A 17 12.63 -0.73 32.02
CA THR A 17 12.57 0.13 30.83
C THR A 17 11.44 -0.35 29.91
N VAL A 18 10.42 0.49 29.73
CA VAL A 18 9.32 0.23 28.79
C VAL A 18 9.73 0.73 27.40
N PHE A 19 9.79 -0.18 26.42
CA PHE A 19 10.05 0.16 25.02
C PHE A 19 8.74 0.45 24.30
N VAL A 20 8.52 1.72 23.92
CA VAL A 20 7.38 2.17 23.12
C VAL A 20 7.85 2.49 21.70
N ARG A 21 7.02 2.18 20.70
CA ARG A 21 7.28 2.52 19.30
C ARG A 21 6.02 3.09 18.67
N ASP A 22 6.06 4.38 18.38
CA ASP A 22 5.06 5.03 17.53
C ASP A 22 5.45 4.88 16.06
N ILE A 23 4.51 4.48 15.22
CA ILE A 23 4.72 4.33 13.78
C ILE A 23 3.74 5.24 13.05
N GLU A 24 4.28 6.23 12.33
CA GLU A 24 3.48 7.11 11.50
C GLU A 24 2.74 6.35 10.40
N SER A 25 1.49 6.72 10.11
CA SER A 25 0.67 6.05 9.09
C SER A 25 1.35 5.99 7.71
N ARG A 26 2.20 6.98 7.39
CA ARG A 26 2.97 7.02 6.15
C ARG A 26 3.95 5.84 6.01
N VAL A 27 4.48 5.31 7.11
CA VAL A 27 5.38 4.16 7.08
C VAL A 27 4.64 2.92 6.60
N PHE A 28 3.44 2.66 7.13
CA PHE A 28 2.58 1.57 6.67
C PHE A 28 2.18 1.75 5.20
N GLN A 29 1.85 2.98 4.80
CA GLN A 29 1.55 3.29 3.40
C GLN A 29 2.73 2.93 2.48
N SER A 30 3.96 3.31 2.84
CA SER A 30 5.16 2.95 2.07
C SER A 30 5.38 1.44 1.98
N ILE A 31 5.18 0.70 3.07
CA ILE A 31 5.28 -0.77 3.09
C ILE A 31 4.25 -1.39 2.14
N VAL A 32 2.98 -1.02 2.27
CA VAL A 32 1.90 -1.55 1.44
C VAL A 32 2.14 -1.24 -0.03
N MET A 33 2.57 -0.02 -0.36
CA MET A 33 2.87 0.38 -1.73
C MET A 33 4.02 -0.44 -2.31
N LYS A 34 5.08 -0.68 -1.54
CA LYS A 34 6.18 -1.53 -1.97
C LYS A 34 5.71 -2.96 -2.21
N CYS A 35 4.88 -3.51 -1.31
CA CYS A 35 4.27 -4.82 -1.46
C CYS A 35 3.43 -4.90 -2.76
N LEU A 36 2.52 -3.95 -2.99
CA LEU A 36 1.66 -3.90 -4.17
C LEU A 36 2.46 -3.80 -5.48
N SER A 37 3.59 -3.09 -5.50
CA SER A 37 4.47 -2.98 -6.68
C SER A 37 5.08 -4.32 -7.12
N SER A 38 5.04 -5.35 -6.26
CA SER A 38 5.53 -6.70 -6.55
C SER A 38 4.43 -7.67 -7.00
N ILE A 39 3.19 -7.20 -7.12
CA ILE A 39 2.03 -8.02 -7.50
C ILE A 39 1.68 -7.69 -8.94
N GLU A 40 1.76 -8.69 -9.81
CA GLU A 40 1.38 -8.55 -11.20
C GLU A 40 -0.14 -8.41 -11.35
N GLY A 41 -0.58 -7.64 -12.35
CA GLY A 41 -1.98 -7.52 -12.71
C GLY A 41 -2.80 -6.61 -11.79
N VAL A 42 -2.14 -5.84 -10.93
CA VAL A 42 -2.74 -4.77 -10.16
C VAL A 42 -2.03 -3.46 -10.45
N SER A 43 -2.78 -2.36 -10.47
CA SER A 43 -2.22 -1.03 -10.54
C SER A 43 -2.88 -0.14 -9.51
N LEU A 44 -2.11 0.84 -9.03
CA LEU A 44 -2.63 1.82 -8.08
C LEU A 44 -3.54 2.80 -8.81
N ILE A 45 -4.44 3.45 -8.07
CA ILE A 45 -5.30 4.49 -8.62
C ILE A 45 -4.40 5.63 -9.14
N GLU A 46 -4.58 5.97 -10.43
CA GLU A 46 -3.77 6.95 -11.15
C GLU A 46 -3.66 8.31 -10.42
N GLY A 47 -2.53 8.99 -10.60
CA GLY A 47 -2.20 10.25 -9.92
C GLY A 47 -1.29 10.11 -8.68
N THR A 48 -0.76 8.92 -8.39
CA THR A 48 -0.09 8.62 -7.10
C THR A 48 1.43 8.39 -7.20
N PHE A 49 2.01 8.17 -8.39
CA PHE A 49 3.43 7.75 -8.51
C PHE A 49 4.43 8.84 -8.95
N PHE A 50 4.07 9.73 -9.89
CA PHE A 50 5.07 10.64 -10.46
C PHE A 50 5.52 11.75 -9.50
N ASP A 51 4.64 12.28 -8.65
CA ASP A 51 4.98 13.43 -7.81
C ASP A 51 5.79 13.06 -6.55
N HIS A 52 5.59 11.87 -5.97
CA HIS A 52 6.26 11.46 -4.73
C HIS A 52 7.72 11.01 -4.92
N PHE A 53 8.08 10.44 -6.07
CA PHE A 53 9.47 10.06 -6.36
C PHE A 53 10.34 11.26 -6.80
N LEU A 54 9.72 12.32 -7.32
CA LEU A 54 10.41 13.51 -7.83
C LEU A 54 10.63 14.63 -6.80
N GLY A 55 10.34 14.37 -5.51
CA GLY A 55 10.62 15.32 -4.42
C GLY A 55 9.84 16.64 -4.52
N ARG A 56 8.77 16.68 -5.31
CA ARG A 56 7.89 17.86 -5.37
C ARG A 56 6.91 17.77 -4.22
N GLU A 57 7.10 18.66 -3.25
CA GLU A 57 6.17 18.90 -2.15
C GLU A 57 4.77 19.21 -2.67
N ALA A 58 3.93 18.19 -2.70
CA ALA A 58 2.52 18.33 -2.40
C ALA A 58 2.23 17.31 -1.29
N VAL A 59 1.75 17.80 -0.15
CA VAL A 59 1.37 17.03 1.05
C VAL A 59 0.10 16.21 0.77
N ASP A 60 0.02 15.52 -0.36
CA ASP A 60 -1.13 14.72 -0.72
C ASP A 60 -0.85 13.28 -0.31
N ARG A 61 -1.59 12.85 0.71
CA ARG A 61 -1.68 11.48 1.22
C ARG A 61 -1.56 10.49 0.06
N VAL A 62 -0.75 9.44 0.21
CA VAL A 62 -0.76 8.28 -0.71
C VAL A 62 -2.21 7.85 -0.87
N LYS A 63 -2.81 8.13 -2.03
CA LYS A 63 -4.23 7.86 -2.28
C LYS A 63 -4.41 6.35 -2.39
N GLY A 64 -5.50 5.87 -1.83
CA GLY A 64 -5.86 4.44 -1.89
C GLY A 64 -5.30 3.56 -0.78
N VAL A 65 -4.44 4.04 0.13
CA VAL A 65 -4.02 3.26 1.31
C VAL A 65 -4.42 3.97 2.61
N TYR A 66 -5.32 3.37 3.36
CA TYR A 66 -5.86 3.89 4.61
C TYR A 66 -5.45 2.98 5.76
N VAL A 67 -4.99 3.58 6.85
CA VAL A 67 -4.38 2.88 7.98
C VAL A 67 -5.05 3.36 9.25
N GLU A 68 -5.58 2.41 10.02
CA GLU A 68 -6.16 2.64 11.34
C GLU A 68 -5.40 1.81 12.35
N GLN A 69 -4.79 2.47 13.34
CA GLN A 69 -4.02 1.81 14.39
C GLN A 69 -4.86 1.72 15.66
N ASP A 70 -4.82 0.54 16.29
CA ASP A 70 -5.35 0.32 17.62
C ASP A 70 -4.17 0.13 18.58
N SER A 71 -3.84 1.22 19.28
CA SER A 71 -2.73 1.25 20.24
C SER A 71 -2.97 0.37 21.46
N LYS A 72 -4.23 0.06 21.80
CA LYS A 72 -4.55 -0.81 22.95
C LYS A 72 -4.32 -2.29 22.62
N ASN A 73 -4.68 -2.68 21.40
CA ASN A 73 -4.58 -4.07 20.94
C ASN A 73 -3.27 -4.35 20.17
N HIS A 74 -2.38 -3.37 20.06
CA HIS A 74 -1.13 -3.45 19.29
C HIS A 74 -1.36 -3.97 17.86
N SER A 75 -2.42 -3.46 17.23
CA SER A 75 -2.86 -3.94 15.92
C SER A 75 -3.10 -2.82 14.93
N VAL A 76 -3.08 -3.17 13.65
CA VAL A 76 -3.33 -2.27 12.53
C VAL A 76 -4.35 -2.86 11.56
N SER A 77 -5.31 -2.04 11.13
CA SER A 77 -6.25 -2.33 10.06
C SER A 77 -5.87 -1.53 8.83
N ILE A 78 -5.86 -2.18 7.66
CA ILE A 78 -5.42 -1.58 6.40
C ILE A 78 -6.52 -1.73 5.36
N LYS A 79 -6.92 -0.61 4.72
CA LYS A 79 -7.75 -0.63 3.52
C LYS A 79 -6.91 -0.20 2.32
N VAL A 80 -6.95 -1.01 1.26
CA VAL A 80 -6.27 -0.72 -0.02
C VAL A 80 -7.29 -0.60 -1.14
N GLU A 81 -7.12 0.41 -1.98
CA GLU A 81 -7.93 0.65 -3.16
C GLU A 81 -7.04 0.60 -4.40
N LEU A 82 -7.38 -0.25 -5.37
CA LEU A 82 -6.53 -0.52 -6.54
C LEU A 82 -7.36 -0.92 -7.76
N ASN A 83 -6.75 -0.83 -8.94
CA ASN A 83 -7.28 -1.36 -10.18
C ASN A 83 -6.71 -2.76 -10.43
N VAL A 84 -7.42 -3.56 -11.23
CA VAL A 84 -7.02 -4.93 -11.55
C VAL A 84 -7.20 -5.21 -13.03
N VAL A 85 -6.27 -5.97 -13.60
CA VAL A 85 -6.31 -6.35 -15.01
C VAL A 85 -7.48 -7.30 -15.28
N TYR A 86 -8.17 -7.09 -16.40
CA TYR A 86 -9.25 -7.95 -16.86
C TYR A 86 -8.80 -9.41 -17.03
N GLY A 87 -9.70 -10.35 -16.73
CA GLY A 87 -9.43 -11.79 -16.82
C GLY A 87 -8.74 -12.40 -15.60
N ILE A 88 -8.42 -11.62 -14.56
CA ILE A 88 -7.89 -12.11 -13.29
C ILE A 88 -9.03 -12.43 -12.31
N SER A 89 -8.92 -13.55 -11.61
CA SER A 89 -9.84 -13.92 -10.52
C SER A 89 -9.69 -12.98 -9.32
N LEU A 90 -10.71 -12.17 -9.04
CA LEU A 90 -10.70 -11.23 -7.90
C LEU A 90 -10.51 -11.92 -6.54
N PRO A 91 -11.19 -13.05 -6.23
CA PRO A 91 -10.97 -13.73 -4.95
C PRO A 91 -9.52 -14.19 -4.76
N ALA A 92 -8.94 -14.84 -5.78
CA ALA A 92 -7.56 -15.32 -5.72
C ALA A 92 -6.56 -14.15 -5.65
N LYS A 93 -6.80 -13.08 -6.39
CA LYS A 93 -5.95 -11.88 -6.35
C LYS A 93 -6.06 -11.17 -5.00
N SER A 94 -7.25 -11.14 -4.39
CA SER A 94 -7.45 -10.57 -3.05
C SER A 94 -6.66 -11.32 -2.00
N GLU A 95 -6.72 -12.65 -2.03
CA GLU A 95 -5.96 -13.52 -1.11
C GLU A 95 -4.45 -13.29 -1.25
N GLU A 96 -3.93 -13.17 -2.49
CA GLU A 96 -2.52 -12.84 -2.73
C GLU A 96 -2.14 -11.48 -2.10
N ILE A 97 -2.93 -10.43 -2.37
CA ILE A 97 -2.68 -9.08 -1.84
C ILE A 97 -2.70 -9.09 -0.31
N GLN A 98 -3.74 -9.68 0.28
CA GLN A 98 -3.92 -9.72 1.73
C GLN A 98 -2.77 -10.47 2.40
N THR A 99 -2.40 -11.63 1.88
CA THR A 99 -1.32 -12.46 2.43
C THR A 99 0.02 -11.73 2.40
N LYS A 100 0.36 -11.08 1.27
CA LYS A 100 1.62 -10.34 1.15
C LYS A 100 1.65 -9.11 2.06
N ILE A 101 0.56 -8.33 2.13
CA ILE A 101 0.48 -7.16 3.03
C ILE A 101 0.64 -7.58 4.49
N VAL A 102 -0.08 -8.62 4.93
CA VAL A 102 0.03 -9.13 6.30
C VAL A 102 1.47 -9.53 6.60
N LYS A 103 2.09 -10.31 5.71
CA LYS A 103 3.46 -10.78 5.88
C LYS A 103 4.44 -9.62 6.06
N ASP A 104 4.41 -8.64 5.15
CA ASP A 104 5.38 -7.53 5.17
C ASP A 104 5.15 -6.60 6.37
N VAL A 105 3.91 -6.27 6.70
CA VAL A 105 3.59 -5.39 7.84
C VAL A 105 3.98 -6.06 9.15
N VAL A 106 3.61 -7.32 9.38
CA VAL A 106 4.01 -8.06 10.59
C VAL A 106 5.53 -8.14 10.69
N HIS A 107 6.21 -8.50 9.59
CA HIS A 107 7.65 -8.67 9.57
C HIS A 107 8.42 -7.38 9.88
N LEU A 108 7.98 -6.25 9.31
CA LEU A 108 8.70 -4.97 9.43
C LEU A 108 8.33 -4.17 10.68
N THR A 109 7.09 -4.28 11.16
CA THR A 109 6.59 -3.45 12.27
C THR A 109 6.48 -4.21 13.59
N GLY A 110 6.32 -5.54 13.53
CA GLY A 110 6.01 -6.38 14.68
C GLY A 110 4.56 -6.27 15.17
N LEU A 111 3.71 -5.49 14.49
CA LEU A 111 2.31 -5.32 14.87
C LEU A 111 1.42 -6.41 14.29
N HIS A 112 0.36 -6.76 15.01
CA HIS A 112 -0.67 -7.64 14.49
C HIS A 112 -1.51 -6.92 13.43
N VAL A 113 -1.79 -7.58 12.30
CA VAL A 113 -2.72 -7.02 11.30
C VAL A 113 -4.11 -7.58 11.57
N SER A 114 -5.02 -6.72 12.05
CA SER A 114 -6.40 -7.10 12.39
C SER A 114 -7.29 -7.28 11.17
N SER A 115 -7.06 -6.49 10.11
CA SER A 115 -7.79 -6.64 8.85
C SER A 115 -7.03 -6.06 7.65
N VAL A 116 -7.23 -6.68 6.48
CA VAL A 116 -6.83 -6.12 5.18
C VAL A 116 -8.05 -6.11 4.25
N HIS A 117 -8.59 -4.91 4.02
CA HIS A 117 -9.74 -4.70 3.14
C HIS A 117 -9.25 -4.27 1.74
N VAL A 118 -9.46 -5.13 0.74
CA VAL A 118 -9.12 -4.84 -0.66
C VAL A 118 -10.37 -4.33 -1.39
N VAL A 119 -10.25 -3.18 -2.05
CA VAL A 119 -11.30 -2.56 -2.87
C VAL A 119 -10.81 -2.42 -4.30
N PHE A 120 -11.38 -3.21 -5.21
CA PHE A 120 -11.14 -3.07 -6.64
C PHE A 120 -11.97 -1.91 -7.19
N LYS A 121 -11.31 -0.88 -7.73
CA LYS A 121 -11.99 0.32 -8.25
C LYS A 121 -12.34 0.21 -9.72
N ASN A 122 -11.43 -0.31 -10.53
CA ASN A 122 -11.62 -0.44 -11.97
C ASN A 122 -11.02 -1.74 -12.50
N LEU A 123 -11.53 -2.17 -13.67
CA LEU A 123 -10.89 -3.15 -14.53
C LEU A 123 -10.06 -2.42 -15.58
N VAL A 124 -8.81 -2.86 -15.79
CA VAL A 124 -7.94 -2.33 -16.84
C VAL A 124 -7.70 -3.40 -17.91
N ALA A 125 -7.65 -2.98 -19.18
CA ALA A 125 -7.26 -3.88 -20.27
C ALA A 125 -5.79 -4.28 -20.13
N LYS A 126 -5.40 -5.42 -20.69
CA LYS A 126 -3.97 -5.71 -20.86
C LYS A 126 -3.44 -4.80 -21.97
N GLU A 127 -2.22 -4.30 -21.80
CA GLU A 127 -1.56 -3.47 -22.83
C GLU A 127 -1.47 -4.19 -24.18
N GLU A 128 -1.42 -5.53 -24.17
CA GLU A 128 -1.42 -6.40 -25.35
C GLU A 128 -2.72 -6.33 -26.17
N ASP A 129 -3.86 -6.00 -25.55
CA ASP A 129 -5.18 -5.92 -26.21
C ASP A 129 -5.38 -4.61 -26.99
N LEU A 130 -4.47 -3.64 -26.84
CA LEU A 130 -4.59 -2.28 -27.39
C LEU A 130 -3.82 -2.07 -28.71
N GLN A 131 -3.29 -3.13 -29.33
CA GLN A 131 -2.67 -3.00 -30.66
C GLN A 131 -3.72 -2.53 -31.68
N PRO A 132 -3.52 -1.38 -32.36
CA PRO A 132 -4.40 -0.97 -33.43
C PRO A 132 -4.39 -2.04 -34.51
N GLN A 133 -5.57 -2.59 -34.86
CA GLN A 133 -5.70 -3.34 -36.10
C GLN A 133 -5.35 -2.37 -37.23
N GLU A 134 -4.24 -2.60 -37.94
CA GLU A 134 -3.94 -1.87 -39.17
C GLU A 134 -5.17 -1.95 -40.08
N GLU A 135 -5.78 -0.79 -40.35
CA GLU A 135 -6.88 -0.65 -41.31
C GLU A 135 -6.41 -1.24 -42.64
N LEU A 136 -7.11 -2.28 -43.11
CA LEU A 136 -6.95 -2.79 -44.46
C LEU A 136 -7.31 -1.64 -45.41
N SER A 137 -6.29 -0.95 -45.95
CA SER A 137 -6.48 0.10 -46.95
C SER A 137 -7.06 -0.54 -48.21
N VAL A 138 -8.38 -0.48 -48.36
CA VAL A 138 -9.04 -0.74 -49.63
C VAL A 138 -8.69 0.45 -50.52
N SER A 139 -7.78 0.26 -51.47
CA SER A 139 -7.50 1.24 -52.50
C SER A 139 -8.78 1.48 -53.32
N PRO A 140 -9.20 2.74 -53.51
CA PRO A 140 -10.23 3.05 -54.48
C PRO A 140 -9.58 3.03 -55.86
N ASP A 141 -9.70 1.94 -56.62
CA ASP A 141 -9.49 2.03 -58.06
C ASP A 141 -10.79 2.53 -58.69
N GLU A 142 -10.71 3.81 -59.02
CA GLU A 142 -11.69 4.64 -59.71
C GLU A 142 -12.11 4.03 -61.06
N ASN A 143 -13.38 4.25 -61.38
CA ASN A 143 -13.87 4.28 -62.75
C ASN A 143 -12.92 5.10 -63.64
N ILE A 144 -12.51 4.52 -64.77
CA ILE A 144 -12.18 5.30 -65.97
C ILE A 144 -13.21 4.90 -67.02
N GLU A 145 -14.04 5.86 -67.38
CA GLU A 145 -14.93 5.86 -68.55
C GLU A 145 -14.09 5.80 -69.84
N GLU A 146 -14.40 4.86 -70.74
CA GLU A 146 -14.78 5.09 -72.16
C GLU A 146 -15.27 3.79 -72.81
#